data_AF-A0AA51R318-F1
#
_entry.id   AF-A0AA51R318-F1
#
_cell.length_a   1.000
_cell.length_b   1.000
_cell.length_c   1.000
_cell.angle_alpha   90.00
_cell.angle_beta   90.00
_cell.angle_gamma   90.00
#
_symmetry.space_group_name_H-M   'P 1'
#
loop_
_entity.id
_entity.type
_entity.pdbx_description
1 polymer ?
#
loop_
_entity_poly.entity_id
_entity_poly.type
_entity_poly.pdbx_seq_one_letter_code
_entity_poly.pdbx_strand_id
1 'polypeptide(L)' 'MSMVVSDPAILGGALVFKATRVPVRNLFDYLLAGDSVKDFLEDFPTVSFEQIRYVLKSSLDTLR' A
#
# COMPACT_ATOMS: atom_id res chain seq x y z
N MET A 1 -13.65 0.08 -7.98
CA MET A 1 -13.40 1.02 -6.85
C MET A 1 -11.90 1.04 -6.58
N SER A 2 -11.25 2.21 -6.60
CA SER A 2 -9.82 2.30 -6.30
C SER A 2 -9.57 2.14 -4.80
N MET A 3 -8.58 1.31 -4.42
CA MET A 3 -8.17 1.06 -3.03
C MET A 3 -6.96 1.90 -2.60
N VAL A 4 -6.38 2.64 -3.54
CA VAL A 4 -5.29 3.59 -3.33
C VAL A 4 -5.66 4.94 -3.95
N VAL A 5 -5.05 6.01 -3.46
CA VAL A 5 -5.24 7.39 -3.94
C VAL A 5 -3.88 8.04 -4.08
N SER A 6 -3.69 8.80 -5.17
CA SER A 6 -2.58 9.74 -5.31
C SER A 6 -3.21 11.12 -5.49
N ASP A 7 -2.86 12.03 -4.58
CA ASP A 7 -3.34 13.41 -4.58
C ASP A 7 -2.13 14.30 -4.30
N PRO A 8 -1.81 15.28 -5.15
CA PRO A 8 -0.72 16.22 -4.92
C PRO A 8 -0.76 16.90 -3.54
N ALA A 9 -1.96 17.09 -2.96
CA ALA A 9 -2.15 17.63 -1.62
C ALA A 9 -1.83 16.64 -0.49
N ILE A 10 -1.71 15.34 -0.79
CA ILE A 10 -1.40 14.28 0.17
C ILE A 10 0.02 13.79 -0.07
N LEU A 11 0.93 14.08 0.87
CA LEU A 11 2.33 13.65 0.83
C LEU A 11 3.03 13.96 -0.51
N GLY A 12 2.69 15.10 -1.14
CA GLY A 12 3.29 15.53 -2.40
C GLY A 12 2.93 14.66 -3.60
N GLY A 13 1.78 13.97 -3.58
CA GLY A 13 1.36 13.07 -4.66
C GLY A 13 1.76 11.62 -4.47
N ALA A 14 2.35 11.25 -3.34
CA ALA A 14 2.66 9.86 -3.04
C ALA A 14 1.38 8.99 -3.08
N LEU A 15 1.50 7.78 -3.63
CA LEU A 15 0.40 6.83 -3.65
C LEU A 15 0.18 6.31 -2.23
N VAL A 16 -1.01 6.53 -1.68
CA VAL A 16 -1.40 6.12 -0.32
C VAL A 16 -2.55 5.11 -0.35
N PHE A 17 -2.64 4.28 0.68
CA PHE A 17 -3.83 3.44 0.89
C PHE A 17 -5.04 4.33 1.17
N LYS A 18 -6.15 4.09 0.47
CA LYS A 18 -7.36 4.91 0.56
C LYS A 18 -7.85 5.00 2.00
N ALA A 19 -8.30 6.19 2.40
CA ALA A 19 -8.74 6.52 3.76
C ALA A 19 -7.64 6.38 4.83
N THR A 20 -6.38 6.29 4.42
CA THR A 20 -5.22 6.31 5.32
C THR A 20 -4.23 7.38 4.83
N ARG A 21 -3.20 7.64 5.65
CA ARG A 21 -2.01 8.39 5.22
C ARG A 21 -0.79 7.48 5.04
N VAL A 22 -1.02 6.17 4.93
CA VAL A 22 0.05 5.17 4.82
C VAL A 22 0.46 5.08 3.36
N PRO A 23 1.73 5.39 3.02
CA PRO A 23 2.23 5.24 1.66
C PRO A 23 2.22 3.77 1.21
N VAL A 24 1.84 3.54 -0.04
CA VAL A 24 1.94 2.22 -0.68
C VAL A 24 3.40 1.74 -0.71
N ARG A 25 4.35 2.68 -0.82
CA ARG A 25 5.78 2.37 -0.78
C ARG A 25 6.18 1.59 0.47
N ASN A 26 5.63 1.94 1.64
CA ASN A 26 5.96 1.28 2.90
C ASN A 26 5.68 -0.23 2.85
N LEU A 27 4.61 -0.65 2.16
CA LEU A 27 4.32 -2.08 1.99
C LEU A 27 5.48 -2.78 1.27
N PHE A 28 6.00 -2.20 0.19
CA PHE A 28 7.11 -2.79 -0.55
C PHE A 28 8.42 -2.74 0.24
N ASP A 29 8.67 -1.67 1.00
CA ASP A 29 9.86 -1.56 1.84
C ASP A 29 9.88 -2.68 2.91
N TYR A 30 8.74 -2.99 3.53
CA TYR A 30 8.59 -4.14 4.46
C TYR A 30 8.87 -5.47 3.76
N LEU A 31 8.22 -5.71 2.61
CA LEU A 31 8.38 -6.97 1.87
C LEU A 31 9.83 -7.16 1.38
N LEU A 32 10.52 -6.09 0.99
CA LEU A 32 11.93 -6.12 0.58
C LEU A 32 12.88 -6.30 1.77
N ALA A 33 12.50 -5.85 2.96
CA ALA A 33 13.23 -6.12 4.20
C ALA A 33 13.09 -7.57 4.68
N GLY A 34 12.15 -8.32 4.09
CA GLY A 34 11.85 -9.72 4.45
C GLY A 34 10.71 -9.85 5.47
N ASP A 35 10.07 -8.74 5.84
CA ASP A 35 8.92 -8.73 6.73
C ASP A 35 7.67 -9.28 6.02
N SER A 36 6.75 -9.83 6.79
CA SER A 36 5.50 -10.39 6.25
C SER A 36 4.41 -9.33 6.12
N VAL A 37 3.39 -9.64 5.31
CA VAL A 37 2.15 -8.84 5.25
C VAL A 37 1.47 -8.75 6.62
N LYS A 38 1.61 -9.78 7.46
CA LYS A 38 1.05 -9.78 8.81
C LYS A 38 1.72 -8.70 9.67
N ASP A 39 3.05 -8.62 9.62
CA ASP A 39 3.83 -7.63 10.38
C ASP A 39 3.45 -6.21 9.94
N PHE A 40 3.31 -5.97 8.64
CA PHE A 40 2.83 -4.69 8.11
C PHE A 40 1.41 -4.33 8.62
N LEU A 41 0.49 -5.30 8.68
CA LEU A 41 -0.87 -5.06 9.18
C LEU A 41 -0.93 -4.82 10.69
N GLU A 42 0.02 -5.37 11.45
CA GLU A 42 0.15 -5.10 12.89
C GLU A 42 0.62 -3.66 13.14
N ASP A 43 1.56 -3.16 12.34
CA ASP A 43 2.05 -1.78 12.42
C ASP A 43 1.06 -0.75 11.83
N PHE A 44 0.30 -1.15 10.80
CA PHE A 44 -0.69 -0.30 10.12
C PHE A 44 -2.09 -0.92 10.11
N PRO A 45 -2.76 -1.02 11.29
CA PRO A 45 -4.07 -1.68 11.41
C PRO A 45 -5.21 -0.95 10.68
N THR A 46 -4.96 0.28 10.20
CA THR A 46 -5.89 1.04 9.36
C THR A 46 -5.91 0.59 7.91
N VAL A 47 -4.89 -0.15 7.46
CA VAL A 47 -4.85 -0.73 6.12
C VAL A 47 -5.51 -2.10 6.16
N SER A 48 -6.41 -2.37 5.21
CA SER A 48 -7.04 -3.69 5.13
C SER A 48 -6.25 -4.65 4.25
N PHE A 49 -6.39 -5.95 4.53
CA PHE A 49 -5.77 -6.99 3.70
C PHE A 49 -6.22 -6.92 2.23
N GLU A 50 -7.47 -6.55 1.97
CA GLU A 50 -7.98 -6.38 0.60
C GLU A 50 -7.28 -5.23 -0.14
N GLN A 51 -6.93 -4.15 0.57
CA GLN A 51 -6.14 -3.06 -0.02
C GLN A 51 -4.72 -3.52 -0.40
N ILE A 52 -4.09 -4.34 0.46
CA ILE A 52 -2.78 -4.94 0.16
C ILE A 52 -2.87 -5.85 -1.06
N ARG A 53 -3.87 -6.75 -1.11
CA ARG A 53 -4.09 -7.63 -2.26
C ARG A 53 -4.28 -6.86 -3.56
N TYR A 54 -5.06 -5.77 -3.52
CA TYR A 54 -5.26 -4.91 -4.68
C TYR A 54 -3.93 -4.34 -5.17
N VAL A 55 -3.13 -3.76 -4.28
CA VAL A 55 -1.81 -3.20 -4.62
C VAL A 55 -0.91 -4.24 -5.25
N LEU A 56 -0.75 -5.41 -4.62
CA LEU A 56 0.12 -6.47 -5.13
C LEU A 56 -0.32 -6.95 -6.52
N LYS A 57 -1.63 -7.10 -6.74
CA LYS A 57 -2.17 -7.49 -8.05
C LYS A 57 -1.92 -6.43 -9.11
N SER A 58 -2.17 -5.15 -8.81
CA SER A 58 -1.91 -4.05 -9.73
C SER A 58 -0.44 -3.91 -10.09
N SER A 59 0.47 -4.13 -9.13
CA SER A 59 1.91 -4.16 -9.40
C SER A 59 2.30 -5.31 -10.32
N LEU A 60 1.76 -6.51 -10.11
CA LEU A 60 2.00 -7.64 -11.01
C LEU A 60 1.47 -7.38 -12.43
N ASP A 61 0.29 -6.79 -12.56
CA ASP A 61 -0.30 -6.46 -13.86
C ASP A 61 0.53 -5.40 -14.63
N THR A 62 1.28 -4.54 -13.92
CA THR A 62 2.18 -3.54 -14.53
C THR A 62 3.48 -4.15 -15.07
N LEU A 63 3.88 -5.32 -14.55
CA LEU A 63 5.09 -6.03 -14.98
C LEU A 63 4.85 -6.94 -16.20
N ARG A 64 3.62 -6.98 -16.73
CA ARG A 64 3.23 -7.75 -17.93
C ARG A 64 3.30 -6.87 -19.16
#